data_AF-A0A2P7MT25-F1
#
_entry.id   AF-A0A2P7MT25-F1
#
_cell.length_a   1.000
_cell.length_b   1.000
_cell.length_c   1.000
_cell.angle_alpha   90.00
_cell.angle_beta   90.00
_cell.angle_gamma   90.00
#
_symmetry.space_group_name_H-M   'P 1'
#
loop_
_entity.id
_entity.type
_entity.pdbx_description
1 polymer ?
#
loop_
_entity_poly.entity_id
_entity_poly.type
_entity_poly.pdbx_seq_one_letter_code
_entity_poly.pdbx_strand_id
1 'polypeptide(L)'
;MPGSPTPSSAELATYLEQRGELSKPWMLQLLRLTKLKEAKDSMEPDAYMASLQEAHADLMRLGEFWKGREQEVFSGRYQPETLIEPLPGSPEDR
;
A
#
# COMPACT_ATOMS: atom_id res chain seq x y z
N MET A 1 22.55 -11.35 -21.27
CA MET A 1 21.09 -11.59 -21.25
C MET A 1 20.42 -10.27 -20.95
N PRO A 2 19.64 -9.65 -21.84
CA PRO A 2 18.88 -8.47 -21.45
C PRO A 2 17.87 -8.91 -20.40
N GLY A 3 17.85 -8.19 -19.26
CA GLY A 3 17.03 -8.54 -18.10
C GLY A 3 15.55 -8.65 -18.49
N SER A 4 14.84 -9.53 -17.79
CA SER A 4 13.42 -9.81 -18.00
C SER A 4 12.64 -8.52 -18.29
N PRO A 5 11.78 -8.49 -19.32
CA PRO A 5 11.00 -7.30 -19.62
C PRO A 5 10.22 -6.93 -18.36
N THR A 6 10.32 -5.65 -17.96
CA THR A 6 9.47 -5.13 -16.89
C THR A 6 8.03 -5.28 -17.38
N PRO A 7 7.13 -5.95 -16.65
CA PRO A 7 5.76 -6.14 -17.13
C PRO A 7 5.08 -4.79 -17.30
N SER A 8 4.24 -4.69 -18.34
CA SER A 8 3.36 -3.55 -18.51
C SER A 8 2.39 -3.42 -17.34
N SER A 9 1.77 -2.25 -17.19
CA SER A 9 0.75 -2.01 -16.16
C SER A 9 -0.45 -2.96 -16.31
N ALA A 10 -0.81 -3.32 -17.55
CA ALA A 10 -1.88 -4.27 -17.83
C ALA A 10 -1.52 -5.71 -17.40
N GLU A 11 -0.31 -6.15 -17.70
CA GLU A 11 0.19 -7.46 -17.26
C GLU A 11 0.32 -7.53 -15.75
N LEU A 12 0.80 -6.46 -15.12
CA LEU A 12 0.89 -6.35 -13.67
C LEU A 12 -0.49 -6.37 -13.01
N ALA A 13 -1.46 -5.63 -13.54
CA ALA A 13 -2.84 -5.64 -13.01
C ALA A 13 -3.45 -7.04 -13.08
N THR A 14 -3.32 -7.71 -14.23
CA THR A 14 -3.80 -9.09 -14.42
C THR A 14 -3.15 -10.06 -13.44
N TYR A 15 -1.84 -9.93 -13.23
CA TYR A 15 -1.10 -10.74 -12.27
C TYR A 15 -1.57 -10.53 -10.82
N LEU A 16 -1.79 -9.26 -10.42
CA LEU A 16 -2.29 -8.94 -9.08
C LEU A 16 -3.71 -9.45 -8.85
N GLU A 17 -4.57 -9.35 -9.87
CA GLU A 17 -5.95 -9.85 -9.83
C GLU A 17 -5.99 -11.36 -9.64
N GLN A 18 -5.23 -12.11 -10.43
CA GLN A 18 -5.16 -13.58 -10.36
C GLN A 18 -4.70 -14.10 -8.99
N ARG A 19 -3.91 -13.31 -8.27
CA ARG A 19 -3.39 -13.67 -6.94
C ARG A 19 -4.21 -13.09 -5.78
N GLY A 20 -5.27 -12.32 -6.06
CA GLY A 20 -6.06 -11.65 -5.02
C GLY A 20 -5.31 -10.55 -4.28
N GLU A 21 -4.26 -9.99 -4.90
CA GLU A 21 -3.34 -9.03 -4.30
C GLU A 21 -3.78 -7.57 -4.51
N LEU A 22 -4.83 -7.33 -5.30
CA LEU A 22 -5.39 -5.99 -5.55
C LEU A 22 -5.92 -5.28 -4.29
N SER A 23 -6.21 -6.03 -3.22
CA SER A 23 -6.63 -5.48 -1.94
C SER A 23 -5.50 -4.82 -1.14
N LYS A 24 -4.24 -5.08 -1.51
CA LYS A 24 -3.06 -4.58 -0.79
C LYS A 24 -2.69 -3.18 -1.28
N PRO A 25 -2.73 -2.14 -0.43
CA PRO A 25 -2.49 -0.77 -0.87
C PRO A 25 -1.11 -0.56 -1.52
N TRP A 26 -0.07 -1.27 -1.06
CA TRP A 26 1.27 -1.17 -1.65
C TRP A 26 1.36 -1.81 -3.04
N MET A 27 0.51 -2.80 -3.37
CA MET A 27 0.42 -3.37 -4.71
C MET A 27 -0.26 -2.41 -5.69
N LEU A 28 -1.28 -1.67 -5.22
CA LEU A 28 -1.90 -0.59 -6.01
C LEU A 28 -0.92 0.56 -6.25
N GLN A 29 -0.07 0.87 -5.27
CA GLN A 29 0.97 1.89 -5.43
C GLN A 29 2.01 1.48 -6.48
N LEU A 30 2.43 0.21 -6.49
CA LEU A 30 3.29 -0.33 -7.54
C LEU A 30 2.64 -0.20 -8.92
N LEU A 31 1.36 -0.57 -9.05
CA LEU A 31 0.61 -0.43 -10.30
C LEU A 31 0.53 1.03 -10.77
N ARG A 32 0.28 1.98 -9.87
CA ARG A 32 0.26 3.43 -10.17
C ARG A 32 1.62 3.90 -10.73
N LEU A 33 2.72 3.51 -10.09
CA LEU A 33 4.07 3.87 -10.54
C LEU A 33 4.39 3.28 -11.93
N THR A 34 3.97 2.04 -12.21
CA THR A 34 4.12 1.43 -13.54
C THR A 34 3.35 2.21 -14.60
N LYS A 35 2.10 2.60 -14.33
CA LYS A 35 1.29 3.44 -15.24
C LYS A 35 1.93 4.81 -15.48
N LEU A 36 2.46 5.45 -14.45
CA LEU A 36 3.16 6.73 -14.59
C LEU A 36 4.41 6.58 -15.47
N LYS A 37 5.19 5.51 -15.27
CA LYS A 37 6.38 5.23 -16.09
C LYS A 37 6.02 5.06 -17.56
N GLU A 38 4.93 4.35 -17.87
CA GLU A 38 4.44 4.17 -19.24
C GLU A 38 3.92 5.48 -19.86
N ALA A 39 3.26 6.32 -19.06
CA ALA A 39 2.70 7.58 -19.54
C ALA A 39 3.74 8.71 -19.64
N LYS A 40 4.96 8.52 -19.11
CA LYS A 40 6.00 9.56 -18.99
C LYS A 40 6.22 10.36 -20.28
N ASP A 41 6.31 9.69 -21.43
CA ASP A 41 6.60 10.34 -22.72
C ASP A 41 5.40 11.08 -23.30
N SER A 42 4.20 10.85 -22.77
CA SER A 42 2.95 11.51 -23.16
C SER A 42 2.49 12.61 -22.20
N MET A 43 3.22 12.81 -21.10
CA MET A 43 2.88 13.77 -20.05
C MET A 43 3.77 15.01 -20.11
N GLU A 44 3.20 16.15 -19.75
CA GLU A 44 4.01 17.33 -19.45
C GLU A 44 4.96 17.03 -18.27
N PRO A 45 6.24 17.44 -18.34
CA PRO A 45 7.24 17.11 -17.32
C PRO A 45 6.82 17.51 -15.90
N ASP A 46 6.23 18.69 -15.74
CA ASP A 46 5.78 19.19 -14.43
C ASP A 46 4.61 18.36 -13.90
N ALA A 47 3.68 17.95 -14.77
CA ALA A 47 2.56 17.09 -14.39
C ALA A 47 3.02 15.68 -13.99
N TYR A 48 4.03 15.14 -14.69
CA TYR A 48 4.66 13.87 -14.33
C TYR A 48 5.33 13.96 -12.95
N MET A 49 6.10 15.03 -12.70
CA MET A 49 6.77 15.24 -11.42
C MET A 49 5.78 15.43 -10.26
N ALA A 50 4.71 16.20 -10.46
CA ALA A 50 3.64 16.36 -9.46
C ALA A 50 2.97 15.01 -9.14
N SER A 51 2.64 14.23 -10.17
CA SER A 51 2.03 12.90 -10.01
C SER A 51 2.94 11.92 -9.26
N LEU A 52 4.25 12.01 -9.50
CA LEU A 52 5.25 11.20 -8.81
C LEU A 52 5.40 11.59 -7.33
N GLN A 53 5.35 12.89 -7.03
CA GLN A 53 5.38 13.38 -5.64
C GLN A 53 4.15 12.95 -4.86
N GLU A 54 2.96 13.01 -5.48
CA GLU A 54 1.72 12.55 -4.87
C GLU A 54 1.76 11.04 -4.58
N ALA A 55 2.18 10.24 -5.57
CA ALA A 55 2.41 8.81 -5.43
C ALA A 55 3.39 8.48 -4.28
N HIS A 56 4.47 9.26 -4.13
CA HIS A 56 5.41 9.11 -3.02
C HIS A 56 4.78 9.47 -1.67
N ALA A 57 4.03 10.58 -1.58
CA ALA A 57 3.35 10.98 -0.34
C ALA A 57 2.33 9.91 0.12
N ASP A 58 1.61 9.30 -0.82
CA ASP A 58 0.67 8.22 -0.54
C ASP A 58 1.39 6.97 -0.01
N LEU A 59 2.53 6.60 -0.61
CA LEU A 59 3.37 5.52 -0.11
C LEU A 59 3.85 5.79 1.33
N MET A 60 4.28 7.02 1.63
CA MET A 60 4.70 7.40 2.98
C MET A 60 3.56 7.31 3.99
N ARG A 61 2.32 7.66 3.58
CA ARG A 61 1.12 7.54 4.43
C ARG A 61 0.80 6.08 4.76
N LEU A 62 1.10 5.14 3.86
CA LEU A 62 0.99 3.70 4.15
C LEU A 62 1.95 3.26 5.27
N GLY A 63 3.11 3.92 5.38
CA GLY A 63 4.11 3.62 6.42
C GLY A 63 3.65 3.87 7.86
N GLU A 64 2.73 4.80 8.06
CA GLU A 64 2.09 5.04 9.36
C GLU A 64 0.87 4.14 9.58
N PHE A 65 0.17 3.76 8.51
CA PHE A 65 -1.08 3.00 8.58
C PHE A 65 -0.94 1.61 9.20
N TRP A 66 0.17 0.91 8.97
CA TRP A 66 0.36 -0.45 9.47
C TRP A 66 0.83 -0.51 10.93
N LYS A 67 1.24 0.62 11.53
CA LYS A 67 1.74 0.63 12.91
C LYS A 67 0.61 0.25 13.87
N GLY A 68 0.79 -0.84 14.61
CA GLY A 68 -0.24 -1.41 15.50
C GLY A 68 -1.28 -2.31 14.80
N ARG A 69 -1.19 -2.46 13.48
CA ARG A 69 -2.06 -3.34 12.65
C ARG A 69 -1.25 -4.33 11.83
N GLU A 70 0.02 -4.56 12.16
CA GLU A 70 0.95 -5.37 11.38
C GLU A 70 0.44 -6.80 11.22
N GLN A 71 -0.16 -7.36 12.27
CA GLN A 71 -0.71 -8.72 12.25
C GLN A 71 -1.92 -8.83 11.31
N GLU A 72 -2.75 -7.79 11.24
CA GLU A 72 -3.86 -7.71 10.30
C GLU A 72 -3.36 -7.56 8.86
N VAL A 73 -2.42 -6.64 8.64
CA VAL A 73 -1.95 -6.25 7.30
C VAL A 73 -1.05 -7.32 6.66
N PHE A 74 -0.17 -7.96 7.44
CA PHE A 74 0.81 -8.92 6.91
C PHE A 74 0.39 -10.39 7.08
N SER A 75 -0.46 -10.71 8.06
CA SER A 75 -0.89 -12.09 8.31
C SER A 75 -2.39 -12.34 8.08
N GLY A 76 -3.16 -11.28 7.78
CA GLY A 76 -4.61 -11.38 7.54
C GLY A 76 -5.43 -11.65 8.79
N ARG A 77 -4.84 -11.52 9.99
CA ARG A 77 -5.52 -11.73 11.27
C ARG A 77 -5.83 -10.39 11.91
N TYR A 78 -7.10 -10.02 11.94
CA TYR A 78 -7.53 -8.84 12.68
C TYR A 78 -7.10 -8.95 14.15
N GLN A 79 -6.40 -7.92 14.64
CA GLN A 79 -6.04 -7.78 16.04
C GLN A 79 -6.71 -6.50 16.55
N PRO A 80 -7.73 -6.60 17.42
CA PRO A 80 -8.32 -5.41 18.01
C PRO A 80 -7.28 -4.68 18.87
N GLU A 81 -7.40 -3.36 18.95
CA GLU A 81 -6.65 -2.57 19.93
C GLU A 81 -6.89 -3.19 21.32
N THR A 82 -5.81 -3.57 22.01
CA THR A 82 -5.89 -3.93 23.41
C THR A 82 -6.43 -2.73 24.16
N LEU A 83 -7.72 -2.75 24.50
CA LEU A 83 -8.31 -1.88 25.51
C LEU A 83 -7.48 -2.04 26.79
N ILE A 84 -6.57 -1.10 27.05
CA ILE A 84 -5.92 -0.93 28.34
C ILE A 84 -6.81 0.00 29.15
N GLU A 85 -8.03 -0.44 29.45
CA GLU A 85 -8.82 0.15 30.52
C GLU A 85 -9.04 -0.96 31.55
N PRO A 86 -8.71 -0.75 32.84
CA PRO A 86 -9.23 -1.64 33.86
C PRO A 86 -10.76 -1.65 33.71
N LEU A 87 -11.32 -2.85 33.56
CA LEU A 87 -12.77 -3.02 33.55
C LEU A 87 -13.32 -2.37 34.83
N PRO A 88 -14.41 -1.59 34.76
CA PRO A 88 -14.99 -0.97 35.95
C PRO A 88 -15.29 -2.06 36.99
N GLY A 89 -14.65 -1.98 38.16
CA GLY A 89 -14.66 -3.01 39.21
C GLY A 89 -13.37 -3.81 39.35
N SER A 90 -12.25 -3.31 38.84
CA SER A 90 -10.94 -3.95 38.98
C SER A 90 -10.42 -3.85 40.43
N PRO A 91 -9.49 -4.71 40.89
CA PRO A 91 -8.92 -4.62 42.24
C PRO A 91 -8.29 -3.25 42.55
N GLU A 92 -7.84 -2.53 41.54
CA GLU A 92 -7.31 -1.17 41.63
C GLU A 92 -8.40 -0.10 41.87
N ASP A 93 -9.69 -0.45 41.73
CA ASP A 93 -10.85 0.43 42.01
C ASP A 93 -11.34 0.34 43.48
N ARG A 94 -10.70 -0.47 44.34
CA ARG A 94 -11.06 -0.62 45.77
C ARG A 94 -10.15 0.15 46.74
#